data_AF-A0A7C6SX53-F1
#
_entry.id   AF-A0A7C6SX53-F1
#
_cell.length_a   1.000
_cell.length_b   1.000
_cell.length_c   1.000
_cell.angle_alpha   90.00
_cell.angle_beta   90.00
_cell.angle_gamma   90.00
#
_symmetry.space_group_name_H-M   'P 1'
#
loop_
_entity.id
_entity.type
_entity.pdbx_description
1 polymer ?
#
loop_
_entity_poly.entity_id
_entity_poly.type
_entity_poly.pdbx_seq_one_letter_code
_entity_poly.pdbx_strand_id
1 'polypeptide(L)' 'MRLSMILMLMTAPTLVAIYTVNFGRWLAKEGNIRGAIGVFIVAAICVVAPLALLILRG' A
#
# COMPACT_ATOMS: atom_id res chain seq x y z
N MET A 1 -5.23 -1.36 23.86
CA MET A 1 -3.93 -0.76 23.48
C MET A 1 -3.42 -1.22 22.11
N ARG A 2 -3.80 -2.41 21.59
CA ARG A 2 -3.34 -2.90 20.27
C ARG A 2 -3.80 -2.07 19.05
N LEU A 3 -5.08 -1.68 18.99
CA LEU A 3 -5.63 -1.00 17.80
C LEU A 3 -4.96 0.36 17.52
N SER A 4 -4.79 1.19 18.56
CA SER A 4 -4.17 2.52 18.43
C SER A 4 -2.72 2.44 17.94
N MET A 5 -1.98 1.41 18.39
CA MET A 5 -0.60 1.17 17.93
C MET A 5 -0.58 0.72 16.46
N ILE A 6 -1.49 -0.17 16.06
CA ILE A 6 -1.64 -0.59 14.65
C ILE A 6 -1.95 0.62 13.78
N LEU A 7 -2.89 1.48 14.18
CA LEU A 7 -3.24 2.69 13.44
C LEU A 7 -2.05 3.64 13.31
N MET A 8 -1.27 3.87 14.38
CA MET A 8 -0.05 4.68 14.30
C MET A 8 0.97 4.07 13.33
N LEU A 9 1.27 2.78 13.44
CA LEU A 9 2.27 2.12 12.60
C LEU A 9 1.85 2.00 11.13
N MET A 10 0.55 1.92 10.86
CA MET A 10 0.00 1.86 9.50
C MET A 10 -0.09 3.22 8.80
N THR A 11 0.12 4.35 9.50
CA THR A 11 0.06 5.68 8.86
C THR A 11 1.03 5.82 7.68
N ALA A 12 2.32 5.54 7.88
CA ALA A 12 3.32 5.67 6.84
C ALA A 12 3.09 4.70 5.65
N PRO A 13 2.87 3.39 5.86
CA PRO A 13 2.53 2.46 4.76
C PRO A 13 1.29 2.89 3.97
N THR A 14 0.27 3.41 4.66
CA THR A 14 -0.96 3.87 4.00
C THR A 14 -0.71 5.09 3.12
N LEU A 15 0.08 6.06 3.59
CA LEU A 15 0.45 7.24 2.80
C LEU A 15 1.24 6.85 1.55
N VAL A 16 2.21 5.93 1.70
CA VAL A 16 3.00 5.41 0.57
C VAL A 16 2.08 4.72 -0.43
N ALA A 17 1.19 3.83 0.03
CA ALA A 17 0.26 3.12 -0.84
C ALA A 17 -0.67 4.06 -1.62
N ILE A 18 -1.17 5.14 -0.99
CA ILE A 18 -1.99 6.16 -1.66
C ILE A 18 -1.20 6.82 -2.79
N TYR A 19 0.05 7.23 -2.52
CA TYR A 19 0.92 7.81 -3.55
C TYR A 19 1.19 6.81 -4.69
N THR A 20 1.50 5.56 -4.35
CA THR A 20 1.77 4.49 -5.31
C THR A 20 0.54 4.22 -6.19
N VAL A 21 -0.67 4.21 -5.64
CA VAL A 21 -1.91 4.09 -6.41
C VAL A 21 -2.10 5.26 -7.37
N ASN A 22 -1.84 6.49 -6.93
CA ASN A 22 -1.93 7.67 -7.81
C ASN A 22 -0.92 7.59 -8.95
N PHE A 23 0.30 7.12 -8.69
CA PHE A 23 1.31 6.86 -9.71
C PHE A 23 0.88 5.76 -10.68
N GLY A 24 0.29 4.67 -10.20
CA GLY A 24 -0.26 3.61 -11.05
C GLY A 24 -1.40 4.10 -11.96
N ARG A 25 -2.27 4.96 -11.44
CA ARG A 25 -3.32 5.62 -12.24
C ARG A 25 -2.73 6.54 -13.31
N TRP A 26 -1.65 7.24 -13.01
CA TRP A 26 -0.95 8.08 -13.98
C TRP A 26 -0.28 7.23 -15.08
N LEU A 27 0.42 6.16 -14.72
CA LEU A 27 1.00 5.18 -15.66
C LEU A 27 -0.05 4.59 -16.61
N ALA A 28 -1.23 4.25 -16.08
CA ALA A 28 -2.32 3.72 -16.90
C ALA A 28 -2.82 4.77 -17.92
N LYS A 29 -2.87 6.06 -17.54
CA LYS A 29 -3.24 7.15 -18.45
C LYS A 29 -2.20 7.39 -19.55
N GLU A 30 -0.93 7.13 -19.29
CA GLU A 30 0.13 7.19 -20.29
C GLU A 30 0.17 5.97 -21.23
N GLY A 31 -0.77 5.02 -21.08
CA GLY A 31 -0.84 3.80 -21.88
C GLY A 31 0.09 2.69 -21.38
N ASN A 32 0.84 2.91 -20.29
CA ASN A 32 1.67 1.88 -19.67
C ASN A 32 0.85 1.01 -18.69
N ILE A 33 -0.04 0.20 -19.26
CA ILE A 33 -0.95 -0.67 -18.49
C ILE A 33 -0.18 -1.73 -17.69
N ARG A 34 0.87 -2.32 -18.27
CA ARG A 34 1.68 -3.36 -17.59
C ARG A 34 2.42 -2.78 -16.38
N GLY A 35 2.98 -1.58 -16.51
CA GLY A 35 3.59 -0.85 -15.40
C GLY A 35 2.58 -0.50 -14.31
N ALA A 36 1.39 -0.03 -14.69
CA ALA A 36 0.32 0.28 -13.75
C ALA A 36 -0.11 -0.94 -12.91
N ILE A 37 -0.27 -2.10 -13.54
CA ILE A 37 -0.60 -3.36 -12.84
C ILE A 37 0.46 -3.70 -11.78
N GLY A 38 1.74 -3.65 -12.16
CA GLY A 38 2.84 -3.90 -11.21
C GLY A 38 2.81 -2.95 -10.03
N VAL A 39 2.59 -1.66 -10.28
CA VAL A 39 2.51 -0.62 -9.24
C VAL A 39 1.31 -0.85 -8.31
N PHE A 40 0.16 -1.29 -8.82
CA PHE A 40 -0.99 -1.62 -7.97
C PHE A 40 -0.74 -2.84 -7.08
N ILE A 41 -0.06 -3.87 -7.59
CA ILE A 41 0.34 -5.02 -6.78
C ILE A 41 1.27 -4.59 -5.65
N VAL A 42 2.27 -3.74 -5.96
CA VAL A 42 3.19 -3.19 -4.95
C VAL A 42 2.44 -2.37 -3.89
N ALA A 43 1.50 -1.52 -4.29
CA ALA A 43 0.68 -0.75 -3.35
C ALA A 43 -0.13 -1.66 -2.41
N ALA A 44 -0.73 -2.73 -2.94
CA ALA A 44 -1.46 -3.69 -2.14
C ALA A 44 -0.56 -4.41 -1.13
N ILE A 45 0.61 -4.90 -1.57
CA ILE A 45 1.59 -5.57 -0.69
C ILE A 45 2.10 -4.63 0.41
N CYS A 46 2.33 -3.35 0.07
CA CYS A 46 2.80 -2.33 1.01
C CYS A 46 1.86 -2.15 2.21
N VAL A 47 0.55 -2.38 2.03
CA VAL A 47 -0.43 -2.33 3.13
C VAL A 47 -0.63 -3.70 3.76
N VAL A 48 -0.86 -4.73 2.94
CA VAL A 48 -1.25 -6.06 3.42
C VAL A 48 -0.14 -6.74 4.21
N ALA A 49 1.11 -6.66 3.76
CA ALA A 49 2.22 -7.34 4.43
C ALA A 49 2.45 -6.83 5.88
N PRO A 50 2.61 -5.53 6.14
CA PRO A 50 2.82 -5.06 7.51
C PRO A 50 1.55 -5.17 8.35
N LEU A 51 0.35 -5.01 7.76
CA LEU A 51 -0.90 -5.25 8.48
C LEU A 51 -1.02 -6.71 8.94
N ALA A 52 -0.72 -7.68 8.06
CA ALA A 52 -0.73 -9.10 8.39
C ALA A 52 0.31 -9.43 9.48
N LEU A 53 1.51 -8.84 9.42
CA LEU A 53 2.52 -9.00 10.46
C LEU A 53 2.04 -8.47 11.82
N LEU A 54 1.41 -7.29 11.85
CA LEU A 54 0.91 -6.69 13.08
C LEU A 54 -0.29 -7.46 13.67
N ILE A 55 -1.10 -8.11 12.84
CA ILE A 55 -2.24 -8.92 13.30
C ILE A 55 -1.78 -10.30 13.77
N LEU A 56 -0.89 -10.96 13.02
CA LEU A 56 -0.47 -12.34 13.30
C LEU A 56 0.59 -12.44 14.39
N ARG A 57 1.41 -11.38 14.57
CA ARG A 57 2.55 -11.37 15.50
C ARG A 57 2.39 -10.35 16.63
N GLY A 58 1.38 -9.49 16.57
CA GLY A 58 1.09 -8.44 17.55
C GLY A 58 0.24 -8.90 18.71
#